data_AF-A0A7S2N2Y0-F1
#
_entry.id   AF-A0A7S2N2Y0-F1
#
_cell.length_a   1.000
_cell.length_b   1.000
_cell.length_c   1.000
_cell.angle_alpha   90.00
_cell.angle_beta   90.00
_cell.angle_gamma   90.00
#
_symmetry.space_group_name_H-M   'P 1'
#
loop_
_entity.id
_entity.type
_entity.pdbx_description
1 polymer ?
#
loop_
_entity_poly.entity_id
_entity_poly.type
_entity_poly.pdbx_seq_one_letter_code
_entity_poly.pdbx_strand_id
1 'polypeptide(L)'
;VLFVLYVLGMIILVVVVKNRTLDGYRYSDVRRLTRGMDYQARLCGVDEGVEDKPFLFFCRENPVEWWAPSALNLWNPSCVKECPHVNGSLAAIPCLFPEQ
;
A
#
# COMPACT_ATOMS: atom_id res chain seq x y z
N VAL A 1 11.43 -5.51 -43.34
CA VAL A 1 12.24 -6.22 -42.32
C VAL A 1 12.32 -5.43 -41.01
N LEU A 2 12.77 -4.17 -41.04
CA LEU A 2 12.95 -3.33 -39.84
C LEU A 2 11.65 -3.13 -39.02
N PHE A 3 10.53 -2.86 -39.71
CA PHE A 3 9.20 -2.78 -39.08
C PHE A 3 8.79 -4.09 -38.37
N VAL A 4 9.07 -5.25 -38.98
CA VAL A 4 8.72 -6.56 -38.41
C VAL A 4 9.55 -6.84 -37.14
N LEU A 5 10.85 -6.52 -37.16
CA LEU A 5 11.72 -6.65 -35.98
C LEU A 5 11.28 -5.72 -34.85
N TYR A 6 10.87 -4.49 -35.16
CA TYR A 6 10.32 -3.56 -34.18
C TYR A 6 9.04 -4.09 -33.53
N VAL A 7 8.08 -4.58 -34.34
CA VAL A 7 6.82 -5.13 -33.83
C VAL A 7 7.07 -6.36 -32.97
N LEU A 8 7.96 -7.28 -33.39
CA LEU A 8 8.33 -8.44 -32.59
C LEU A 8 8.99 -8.03 -31.26
N GLY A 9 9.89 -7.03 -31.28
CA GLY A 9 10.50 -6.49 -30.07
C GLY A 9 9.47 -5.92 -29.09
N MET A 10 8.50 -5.15 -29.58
CA MET A 10 7.42 -4.58 -28.76
C MET A 10 6.51 -5.67 -28.16
N ILE A 11 6.18 -6.71 -28.94
CA ILE A 11 5.39 -7.85 -28.45
C ILE A 11 6.13 -8.58 -27.34
N ILE A 12 7.42 -8.86 -27.53
CA ILE A 12 8.26 -9.51 -26.50
C ILE A 12 8.29 -8.67 -25.23
N LEU A 13 8.49 -7.35 -25.35
CA LEU A 13 8.51 -6.45 -24.21
C LEU A 13 7.20 -6.48 -23.43
N VAL A 14 6.05 -6.40 -24.12
CA VAL A 14 4.72 -6.45 -23.49
C VAL A 14 4.48 -7.78 -22.77
N VAL A 15 4.87 -8.91 -23.37
CA VAL A 15 4.72 -10.24 -22.74
C VAL A 15 5.58 -10.35 -21.49
N VAL A 16 6.84 -9.89 -21.56
CA VAL A 16 7.77 -9.93 -20.41
C VAL A 16 7.27 -9.05 -19.27
N VAL A 17 6.82 -7.82 -19.55
CA VAL A 17 6.31 -6.91 -18.51
C VAL A 17 5.03 -7.44 -17.87
N LYS A 18 4.11 -7.99 -18.65
CA LYS A 18 2.86 -8.57 -18.14
C LYS A 18 3.10 -9.76 -17.20
N ASN A 19 4.07 -10.60 -17.53
CA ASN A 19 4.41 -11.78 -16.72
C ASN A 19 5.31 -11.46 -15.53
N ARG A 20 5.76 -10.21 -15.37
CA ARG A 20 6.61 -9.83 -14.25
C ARG A 20 5.78 -9.81 -12.96
N THR A 21 6.35 -10.38 -11.91
CA THR A 21 5.87 -10.24 -10.54
C THR A 21 6.76 -9.25 -9.81
N LEU A 22 6.17 -8.32 -9.06
CA LEU A 22 6.89 -7.44 -8.13
C LEU A 22 6.42 -7.81 -6.72
N ASP A 23 7.38 -8.09 -5.84
CA ASP A 23 7.15 -8.37 -4.41
C ASP A 23 6.08 -9.45 -4.16
N GLY A 24 6.11 -10.53 -4.96
CA GLY A 24 5.16 -11.65 -4.83
C GLY A 24 3.81 -11.44 -5.53
N TYR A 25 3.52 -10.24 -6.03
CA TYR A 25 2.26 -9.91 -6.70
C TYR A 25 2.40 -9.79 -8.21
N ARG A 26 1.36 -10.21 -8.93
CA ARG A 26 1.28 -9.98 -10.38
C ARG A 26 1.19 -8.48 -10.64
N TYR A 27 2.00 -7.96 -11.56
CA TYR A 27 1.94 -6.56 -11.97
C TYR A 27 0.54 -6.14 -12.45
N SER A 28 -0.25 -7.11 -12.95
CA SER A 28 -1.62 -6.91 -13.43
C SER A 28 -2.69 -6.91 -12.33
N ASP A 29 -2.35 -6.85 -11.04
CA ASP A 29 -3.35 -6.83 -9.98
C ASP A 29 -4.03 -5.45 -9.88
N VAL A 30 -5.19 -5.36 -10.52
CA VAL A 30 -6.03 -4.13 -10.56
C VAL A 30 -6.48 -3.67 -9.18
N ARG A 31 -6.45 -4.54 -8.16
CA ARG A 31 -6.86 -4.20 -6.80
C ARG A 31 -5.94 -3.14 -6.18
N ARG A 32 -4.69 -3.05 -6.65
CA ARG A 32 -3.70 -2.02 -6.24
C ARG A 32 -4.10 -0.59 -6.64
N LEU A 33 -5.02 -0.40 -7.58
CA LEU A 33 -5.53 0.94 -7.93
C LEU A 33 -6.53 1.47 -6.89
N THR A 34 -7.27 0.56 -6.25
CA THR A 34 -8.38 0.91 -5.36
C THR A 34 -8.07 0.77 -3.88
N ARG A 35 -6.94 0.12 -3.54
CA ARG A 35 -6.57 -0.23 -2.16
C ARG A 35 -5.16 0.23 -1.86
N GLY A 36 -4.96 0.71 -0.64
CA GLY A 36 -3.65 1.13 -0.15
C GLY A 36 -2.75 -0.06 0.21
N MET A 37 -1.45 0.20 0.26
CA MET A 37 -0.45 -0.75 0.74
C MET A 37 0.18 -0.24 2.02
N ASP A 38 0.42 -1.15 2.98
CA ASP A 38 1.15 -0.82 4.19
C ASP A 38 2.67 -0.74 3.96
N TYR A 39 3.39 -0.40 5.02
CA TYR A 39 4.85 -0.35 5.02
C TYR A 39 5.53 -1.66 4.60
N GLN A 40 4.91 -2.82 4.84
CA GLN A 40 5.44 -4.13 4.48
C GLN A 40 5.06 -4.54 3.05
N ALA A 41 4.58 -3.60 2.23
CA ALA A 41 4.09 -3.82 0.87
C ALA A 41 2.90 -4.79 0.78
N ARG A 42 2.11 -4.91 1.86
CA ARG A 42 0.87 -5.69 1.87
C ARG A 42 -0.31 -4.83 1.47
N LEU A 43 -1.14 -5.34 0.57
CA LEU A 43 -2.36 -4.75 0.09
C LEU A 43 -3.49 -4.93 1.13
N CYS A 44 -3.96 -3.82 1.68
CA CYS A 44 -4.96 -3.80 2.74
C CYS A 44 -6.26 -4.52 2.31
N GLY A 45 -6.72 -5.45 3.13
CA GLY A 45 -7.92 -6.26 2.90
C GLY A 45 -7.77 -7.38 1.86
N VAL A 46 -6.54 -7.69 1.43
CA VAL A 46 -6.26 -8.71 0.40
C VAL A 46 -5.20 -9.70 0.86
N ASP A 47 -4.08 -9.19 1.35
CA ASP A 47 -2.91 -10.01 1.64
C ASP A 47 -2.98 -10.63 3.04
N GLU A 48 -2.20 -11.70 3.25
CA GLU A 48 -2.21 -12.47 4.48
C GLU A 48 -1.85 -11.62 5.72
N GLY A 49 -2.69 -11.67 6.75
CA GLY A 49 -2.55 -10.91 7.99
C GLY A 49 -3.14 -9.49 7.97
N VAL A 50 -3.69 -9.06 6.83
CA VAL A 50 -4.40 -7.78 6.66
C VAL A 50 -5.73 -7.92 5.92
N GLU A 51 -6.26 -9.13 5.76
CA GLU A 51 -7.50 -9.42 5.03
C GLU A 51 -8.72 -8.75 5.66
N ASP A 52 -8.72 -8.63 6.99
CA ASP A 52 -9.76 -7.97 7.77
C ASP A 52 -9.55 -6.46 7.93
N LYS A 53 -8.49 -5.92 7.31
CA LYS A 53 -8.07 -4.51 7.43
C LYS A 53 -8.10 -3.82 6.07
N PRO A 54 -9.28 -3.43 5.56
CA PRO A 54 -9.42 -2.92 4.20
C PRO A 54 -8.99 -1.46 4.03
N PHE A 55 -8.77 -0.71 5.12
CA PHE A 55 -8.45 0.72 5.06
C PHE A 55 -6.97 0.98 5.30
N LEU A 56 -6.46 2.05 4.69
CA LEU A 56 -5.10 2.53 4.92
C LEU A 56 -5.14 3.71 5.89
N PHE A 57 -4.28 3.67 6.91
CA PHE A 57 -4.13 4.75 7.88
C PHE A 57 -2.71 5.29 7.87
N PHE A 58 -2.58 6.61 7.87
CA PHE A 58 -1.31 7.32 7.97
C PHE A 58 -1.06 7.70 9.43
N CYS A 59 0.03 7.20 9.98
CA CYS A 59 0.42 7.49 11.35
C CYS A 59 0.97 8.91 11.48
N ARG A 60 0.99 9.43 12.70
CA ARG A 60 1.63 10.71 13.02
C ARG A 60 3.14 10.57 12.83
N GLU A 61 3.78 11.64 12.39
CA GLU A 61 5.25 11.68 12.32
C GLU A 61 5.88 12.17 13.63
N ASN A 62 5.14 12.96 14.41
CA ASN A 62 5.64 13.67 15.60
C ASN A 62 4.97 13.15 16.88
N PRO A 63 5.64 13.27 18.05
CA PRO A 63 5.14 12.78 19.33
C PRO A 63 3.82 13.40 19.76
N VAL A 64 3.10 12.67 20.62
CA VAL A 64 1.73 12.98 21.10
C VAL A 64 1.61 14.28 21.91
N GLU A 65 2.71 14.97 22.21
CA GLU A 65 2.74 16.24 22.98
C GLU A 65 1.87 17.36 22.36
N TRP A 66 1.57 17.27 21.07
CA TRP A 66 0.72 18.23 20.36
C TRP A 66 -0.70 17.70 20.19
N TRP A 67 -1.70 18.57 20.46
CA TRP A 67 -3.14 18.32 20.30
C TRP A 67 -3.55 17.88 18.89
N ALA A 68 -2.70 18.11 17.89
CA ALA A 68 -2.82 17.62 16.53
C ALA A 68 -1.44 17.21 15.98
N PRO A 69 -1.35 16.22 15.06
CA PRO A 69 -0.10 15.96 14.35
C PRO A 69 0.29 17.17 13.52
N SER A 70 1.51 17.68 13.72
CA SER A 70 2.12 18.68 12.84
C SER A 70 2.41 18.10 11.44
N ALA A 71 2.66 16.79 11.35
CA ALA A 71 2.85 16.06 10.11
C ALA A 71 2.40 14.59 10.22
N LEU A 72 2.07 14.02 9.05
CA LEU A 72 1.69 12.63 8.86
C LEU A 72 2.82 11.88 8.16
N ASN A 73 3.13 10.67 8.63
CA ASN A 73 4.08 9.78 8.00
C ASN A 73 3.45 9.12 6.76
N LEU A 74 3.73 9.68 5.59
CA LEU A 74 3.29 9.18 4.28
C LEU A 74 4.09 7.95 3.80
N TRP A 75 5.25 7.69 4.41
CA TRP A 75 6.18 6.64 4.01
C TRP A 75 5.88 5.30 4.68
N ASN A 76 5.35 5.33 5.90
CA ASN A 76 5.10 4.14 6.71
C ASN A 76 3.61 4.03 7.11
N PRO A 77 2.68 3.86 6.16
CA PRO A 77 1.28 3.67 6.48
C PRO A 77 1.00 2.26 7.04
N SER A 78 -0.14 2.09 7.70
CA SER A 78 -0.59 0.83 8.30
C SER A 78 -2.01 0.47 7.85
N CYS A 79 -2.31 -0.82 7.66
CA CYS A 79 -3.67 -1.27 7.37
C CYS A 79 -4.52 -1.30 8.65
N VAL A 80 -5.76 -0.81 8.58
CA VAL A 80 -6.71 -0.79 9.70
C VAL A 80 -8.08 -1.37 9.30
N LYS A 81 -8.76 -1.97 10.28
CA LYS A 81 -10.09 -2.56 10.12
C LYS A 81 -11.18 -1.52 9.97
N GLU A 82 -11.10 -0.48 10.78
CA GLU A 82 -12.07 0.63 10.84
C GLU A 82 -11.30 1.94 11.03
N CYS A 83 -11.85 3.04 10.52
CA CYS A 83 -11.29 4.36 10.76
C CYS A 83 -11.53 4.76 12.22
N PRO A 84 -10.51 5.31 12.92
CA PRO A 84 -10.68 5.76 14.29
C PRO A 84 -11.75 6.87 14.35
N HIS A 85 -12.85 6.62 15.06
CA HIS A 85 -13.87 7.63 15.29
C HIS A 85 -13.51 8.50 16.49
N VAL A 86 -13.72 9.81 16.36
CA VAL A 86 -13.37 10.82 17.38
C VAL A 86 -14.05 10.59 18.75
N ASN A 87 -15.16 9.85 18.76
CA ASN A 87 -15.92 9.50 19.98
C ASN A 87 -15.84 8.01 20.33
N GLY A 88 -15.18 7.20 19.50
CA GLY A 88 -14.92 5.80 19.76
C GLY A 88 -13.66 5.69 20.59
N SER A 89 -13.62 4.71 21.51
CA SER A 89 -12.47 4.32 22.30
C SER A 89 -11.17 4.52 21.52
N LEU A 90 -10.15 5.09 22.16
CA LEU A 90 -8.76 5.19 21.71
C LEU A 90 -8.21 3.80 21.32
N ALA A 91 -8.71 3.22 20.23
CA ALA A 91 -8.24 1.98 19.67
C ALA A 91 -6.85 2.32 19.18
N ALA A 92 -5.84 1.91 19.97
CA ALA A 92 -4.45 2.12 19.66
C ALA A 92 -4.20 1.53 18.27
N ILE A 93 -4.00 2.41 17.29
CA ILE A 93 -3.74 1.98 15.93
C ILE A 93 -2.32 1.39 15.94
N PRO A 94 -2.14 0.13 15.53
CA PRO A 94 -0.82 -0.49 15.48
C PRO A 94 -0.05 0.12 14.30
N CYS A 95 0.57 1.27 14.53
CA CYS A 95 1.54 1.85 13.63
C CYS A 95 2.74 0.90 13.54
N LEU A 96 2.99 0.36 12.35
CA LEU A 96 4.08 -0.59 12.10
C LEU A 96 5.46 0.05 12.29
N PHE A 97 5.52 1.38 12.26
CA PHE A 97 6.70 2.17 12.55
C PHE A 97 6.37 3.13 13.70
N PRO A 98 7.08 3.06 14.84
CA PRO A 98 6.84 3.97 15.96
C PRO A 98 7.20 5.41 15.57
N GLU A 99 6.53 6.37 16.21
CA GLU A 99 6.91 7.79 16.19
C GLU A 99 8.38 7.94 16.61
N GLN A 100 9.14 8.77 15.88
CA GLN A 100 10.53 9.10 16.22
C GLN A 100 10.59 10.37 17.07
#